data_AF-A0A941AFL2-F1
#
_entry.id   AF-A0A941AFL2-F1
#
_cell.length_a   1.000
_cell.length_b   1.000
_cell.length_c   1.000
_cell.angle_alpha   90.00
_cell.angle_beta   90.00
_cell.angle_gamma   90.00
#
_symmetry.space_group_name_H-M   'P 1'
#
loop_
_entity.id
_entity.type
_entity.pdbx_description
1 polymer ?
#
loop_
_entity_poly.entity_id
_entity_poly.type
_entity_poly.pdbx_seq_one_letter_code
_entity_poly.pdbx_strand_id
1 'polypeptide(L)' 'VEGELSSCPKCGAGGGFHVAFRRVERKFEAVLMCPSCRFRFTVGEFLIPDGEPRPYDPSIDSGP' A
#
# COMPACT_ATOMS: atom_id res chain seq x y z
N VAL A 1 -0.73 9.25 -15.36
CA VAL A 1 -1.07 8.21 -16.37
C VAL A 1 -2.56 7.88 -16.24
N GLU A 2 -3.28 7.49 -17.29
CA GLU A 2 -4.69 7.07 -17.13
C GLU A 2 -4.78 5.89 -16.14
N GLY A 3 -5.71 5.94 -15.19
CA GLY A 3 -5.89 4.91 -14.16
C GLY A 3 -5.07 5.08 -12.88
N GLU A 4 -4.27 6.13 -12.77
CA GLU A 4 -3.44 6.39 -11.58
C GLU A 4 -4.26 6.98 -10.42
N LEU A 5 -4.17 6.37 -9.23
CA LEU A 5 -4.77 6.88 -7.99
C LEU A 5 -3.94 8.05 -7.44
N SER A 6 -4.04 9.20 -8.10
CA SER A 6 -3.27 10.41 -7.78
C SER A 6 -4.09 11.49 -7.06
N SER A 7 -5.42 11.41 -7.10
CA SER A 7 -6.34 12.43 -6.56
C SER A 7 -7.35 11.85 -5.59
N CYS A 8 -7.58 12.56 -4.48
CA CYS A 8 -8.55 12.16 -3.47
C CYS A 8 -9.99 12.36 -3.96
N PRO A 9 -10.84 11.31 -3.97
CA PRO A 9 -12.23 11.45 -4.42
C PRO A 9 -13.11 12.26 -3.47
N LYS A 10 -12.67 12.46 -2.21
CA LYS A 10 -13.43 13.21 -1.20
C LYS A 10 -13.15 14.71 -1.20
N CYS A 11 -11.90 15.13 -1.38
CA CYS A 11 -11.51 16.55 -1.27
C CYS A 11 -10.79 17.11 -2.49
N GLY A 12 -10.57 16.30 -3.54
CA GLY A 12 -9.92 16.72 -4.78
C GLY A 12 -8.40 16.96 -4.67
N ALA A 13 -7.80 16.75 -3.50
CA ALA A 13 -6.36 16.93 -3.33
C ALA A 13 -5.58 15.92 -4.18
N GLY A 14 -4.64 16.43 -4.99
CA GLY A 14 -3.70 15.63 -5.77
C GLY A 14 -2.43 15.27 -4.98
N GLY A 15 -1.50 14.57 -5.63
CA GLY A 15 -0.20 14.19 -5.06
C GLY A 15 -0.15 12.80 -4.43
N GLY A 16 -1.19 11.98 -4.63
CA GLY A 16 -1.23 10.59 -4.18
C GLY A 16 -1.68 10.40 -2.73
N PHE A 17 -1.35 9.23 -2.18
CA PHE A 17 -1.84 8.76 -0.89
C PHE A 17 -0.71 8.18 -0.04
N HIS A 18 -0.82 8.32 1.29
CA HIS A 18 -0.07 7.46 2.20
C HIS A 18 -0.64 6.05 2.13
N VAL A 19 0.23 5.05 2.06
CA VAL A 19 -0.16 3.63 2.08
C VAL A 19 0.06 3.08 3.47
N ALA A 20 -0.95 2.46 4.04
CA ALA A 20 -0.84 1.64 5.25
C ALA A 20 -1.29 0.21 4.97
N PHE A 21 -0.72 -0.73 5.71
CA PHE A 21 -1.11 -2.13 5.64
C PHE A 21 -1.83 -2.53 6.93
N ARG A 22 -3.01 -3.13 6.81
CA ARG A 22 -3.77 -3.69 7.94
C ARG A 22 -3.74 -5.21 7.84
N ARG A 23 -3.22 -5.88 8.86
CA ARG A 23 -3.31 -7.33 8.97
C ARG A 23 -4.73 -7.74 9.38
N VAL A 24 -5.31 -8.69 8.66
CA VAL A 24 -6.61 -9.31 8.97
C VAL A 24 -6.42 -10.83 8.82
N GLU A 25 -6.31 -11.54 9.93
CA GLU A 25 -6.03 -12.98 9.95
C GLU A 25 -4.77 -13.36 9.13
N ARG A 26 -4.95 -14.17 8.07
CA ARG A 26 -3.95 -14.58 7.07
C ARG A 26 -3.90 -13.68 5.84
N LYS A 27 -4.50 -12.49 5.91
CA LYS A 27 -4.50 -11.49 4.84
C LYS A 27 -3.88 -10.19 5.33
N PHE A 28 -3.42 -9.39 4.39
CA PHE A 28 -3.19 -7.97 4.61
C PHE A 28 -4.01 -7.14 3.62
N GLU A 29 -4.54 -6.03 4.10
CA GLU A 29 -5.23 -5.04 3.29
C GLU A 29 -4.32 -3.84 3.06
N ALA A 30 -4.30 -3.35 1.83
CA ALA A 30 -3.74 -2.03 1.54
C ALA A 30 -4.80 -0.95 1.74
N VAL A 31 -4.50 0.01 2.61
CA VAL A 31 -5.36 1.17 2.90
C VAL A 31 -4.67 2.42 2.37
N LEU A 32 -5.33 3.13 1.45
CA LEU A 32 -4.89 4.43 0.99
C LEU A 32 -5.48 5.52 1.87
N MET A 33 -4.62 6.44 2.30
CA MET A 33 -4.99 7.55 3.18
C MET A 33 -4.64 8.88 2.53
N CYS A 34 -5.63 9.75 2.34
CA CYS A 34 -5.42 11.08 1.80
C CYS A 34 -4.65 11.93 2.83
N PRO A 35 -3.49 12.53 2.45
CA PRO A 35 -2.71 13.35 3.37
C PRO A 35 -3.47 14.62 3.80
N SER A 36 -4.33 15.17 2.94
CA SER A 36 -5.02 16.43 3.19
C SER A 36 -6.25 16.27 4.10
N CYS A 37 -7.16 15.34 3.77
CA CYS A 37 -8.44 15.20 4.49
C CYS A 37 -8.55 13.93 5.33
N ARG A 38 -7.50 13.10 5.38
CA ARG A 38 -7.47 11.81 6.10
C ARG A 38 -8.54 10.82 5.66
N PHE A 39 -9.16 11.01 4.50
CA PHE A 39 -10.06 10.01 3.91
C PHE A 39 -9.31 8.70 3.68
N ARG A 40 -9.94 7.59 4.03
CA ARG A 40 -9.37 6.24 3.95
C ARG A 40 -10.20 5.38 3.04
N PHE A 41 -9.56 4.58 2.19
CA PHE A 41 -10.24 3.54 1.42
C PHE A 41 -9.31 2.33 1.22
N THR A 42 -9.88 1.14 1.32
CA THR A 42 -9.20 -0.14 1.10
C THR A 42 -9.15 -0.41 -0.40
N VAL A 43 -7.97 -0.72 -0.94
CA VAL A 43 -7.76 -0.93 -2.39
C VAL A 43 -7.37 -2.35 -2.76
N GLY A 44 -7.22 -3.24 -1.79
CA GLY A 44 -6.95 -4.65 -2.07
C GLY A 44 -6.81 -5.49 -0.81
N GLU A 45 -7.18 -6.75 -0.93
CA GLU A 45 -6.85 -7.81 0.02
C GLU A 45 -5.79 -8.71 -0.61
N PHE A 46 -4.73 -8.98 0.13
CA PHE A 46 -3.63 -9.83 -0.29
C PHE A 46 -3.48 -10.95 0.73
N LEU A 47 -3.29 -12.18 0.26
CA LEU A 47 -2.95 -13.29 1.15
C LEU A 47 -1.54 -13.07 1.68
N ILE A 48 -1.34 -13.26 2.98
CA ILE A 48 0.00 -13.36 3.55
C ILE A 48 0.52 -14.71 3.10
N PRO A 49 1.57 -14.77 2.26
CA PRO A 49 2.14 -16.05 1.88
C PRO A 49 2.63 -16.77 3.14
N ASP A 50 2.20 -18.03 3.30
CA ASP A 50 2.65 -18.91 4.39
C ASP A 50 4.13 -19.34 4.24
N GLY A 51 4.82 -18.86 3.19
CA GLY A 51 6.20 -19.23 2.86
C GLY A 51 7.22 -18.60 3.81
N GLU A 52 8.34 -19.30 3.99
CA GLU A 52 9.48 -18.77 4.75
C GLU A 52 9.95 -17.43 4.15
N PRO A 53 10.38 -16.47 5.00
CA PRO A 53 11.04 -15.26 4.50
C PRO A 53 12.13 -15.66 3.52
N ARG A 54 12.17 -15.02 2.34
CA ARG A 54 13.26 -15.30 1.40
C ARG A 54 14.60 -15.04 2.11
N PRO A 55 15.61 -15.90 1.93
CA PRO A 55 16.94 -15.63 2.46
C PRO A 55 17.43 -14.25 2.03
N TYR A 56 18.21 -13.62 2.91
CA TYR A 56 18.90 -12.37 2.59
C TYR A 56 19.78 -12.59 1.35
N ASP A 57 19.58 -11.76 0.33
CA ASP A 57 20.34 -11.79 -0.91
C ASP A 57 21.14 -10.49 -1.02
N PRO A 58 22.45 -10.49 -0.75
CA PRO A 58 23.28 -9.29 -0.80
C PRO A 58 23.31 -8.63 -2.19
N SER A 59 22.97 -9.35 -3.27
CA SER A 59 22.90 -8.78 -4.62
C SER A 59 21.64 -7.93 -4.86
N ILE A 60 20.60 -8.11 -4.04
CA ILE A 60 19.32 -7.38 -4.10
C ILE A 60 19.17 -6.42 -2.92
N ASP A 61 19.58 -6.84 -1.73
CA ASP A 61 19.23 -6.21 -0.46
C ASP A 61 20.25 -5.16 0.02
N SER A 62 21.46 -5.16 -0.53
CA SER A 62 22.53 -4.23 -0.11
C SER A 62 22.33 -2.80 -0.63
N GLY A 63 21.32 -2.55 -1.46
CA GLY A 63 21.05 -1.25 -2.08
C GLY A 63 22.14 -0.81 -3.08
N PRO A 64 21.91 0.27 -3.84
CA PRO A 64 22.99 0.98 -4.54
C PRO A 64 23.93 1.72 -3.58
#